data_AF-A0A7C4V4T2-F1
#
_entry.id   AF-A0A7C4V4T2-F1
#
_cell.length_a   1.000
_cell.length_b   1.000
_cell.length_c   1.000
_cell.angle_alpha   90.00
_cell.angle_beta   90.00
_cell.angle_gamma   90.00
#
_symmetry.space_group_name_H-M   'P 1'
#
loop_
_entity.id
_entity.type
_entity.pdbx_description
1 polymer ?
#
loop_
_entity_poly.entity_id
_entity_poly.type
_entity_poly.pdbx_seq_one_letter_code
_entity_poly.pdbx_strand_id
1 'polypeptide(L)'
;MNAASVQRVWVLTVLLAAWLALLAMGLASILRTTPLPSASWPEPARPQPVVPPRGAIYAADGTPLALSLQNGERTYPMGALAGQVVGYVKGKRDPESGHINTAGEPEAGQAGVERAMEGRLGRAGDVYLT
;
A
#
# COMPACT_ATOMS: atom_id res chain seq x y z
N MET A 1 49.80 22.76 -52.13
CA MET A 1 48.32 22.85 -52.07
C MET A 1 47.83 23.07 -53.48
N ASN A 2 46.99 22.18 -54.01
CA ASN A 2 46.52 22.30 -55.40
C ASN A 2 45.35 23.29 -55.45
N ALA A 3 45.21 24.11 -56.49
CA ALA A 3 44.14 25.12 -56.58
C ALA A 3 42.73 24.53 -56.34
N ALA A 4 42.52 23.27 -56.75
CA ALA A 4 41.30 22.50 -56.51
C ALA A 4 41.02 22.19 -55.02
N SER A 5 42.03 22.10 -54.15
CA SER A 5 41.81 21.88 -52.71
C SER A 5 41.37 23.15 -52.00
N VAL A 6 41.89 24.31 -52.42
CA VAL A 6 41.49 25.63 -51.88
C VAL A 6 40.04 25.95 -52.25
N GLN A 7 39.63 25.60 -53.49
CA GLN A 7 38.26 25.79 -53.96
C GLN A 7 37.22 24.90 -53.24
N ARG A 8 37.63 23.86 -52.51
CA ARG A 8 36.70 22.97 -51.77
C ARG A 8 36.57 23.33 -50.29
N VAL A 9 37.39 24.26 -49.78
CA VAL A 9 37.36 24.68 -48.37
C VAL A 9 36.00 25.28 -48.03
N TRP A 10 35.42 26.09 -48.90
CA TRP A 10 34.10 26.70 -48.63
C TRP A 10 32.99 25.64 -48.48
N VAL A 11 33.05 24.56 -49.27
CA VAL A 11 32.09 23.44 -49.18
C VAL A 11 32.19 22.78 -47.81
N LEU A 12 33.41 22.50 -47.35
CA LEU A 12 33.66 21.93 -46.03
C LEU A 12 33.21 22.87 -44.90
N THR A 13 33.43 24.18 -45.03
CA THR A 13 32.96 25.14 -44.03
C THR A 13 31.44 25.22 -43.95
N VAL A 14 30.74 25.17 -45.11
CA VAL A 14 29.27 25.18 -45.14
C VAL A 14 28.72 23.88 -44.56
N LEU A 15 29.32 22.74 -44.91
CA LEU A 15 28.90 21.43 -44.43
C LEU A 15 29.13 21.29 -42.92
N LEU A 16 30.25 21.80 -42.41
CA LEU A 16 30.53 21.87 -40.97
C LEU A 16 29.52 22.79 -40.25
N ALA A 17 29.23 23.96 -40.80
CA ALA A 17 28.24 24.88 -40.22
C ALA A 17 26.84 24.26 -40.17
N ALA A 18 26.42 23.60 -41.26
CA ALA A 18 25.16 22.89 -41.31
C ALA A 18 25.10 21.73 -40.30
N TRP A 19 26.19 20.96 -40.17
CA TRP A 19 26.30 19.89 -39.19
C TRP A 19 26.20 20.42 -37.75
N LEU A 20 26.90 21.52 -37.42
CA LEU A 20 26.83 22.16 -36.11
C LEU A 20 25.43 22.70 -35.79
N ALA A 21 24.73 23.25 -36.79
CA ALA A 21 23.37 23.73 -36.63
C ALA A 21 22.40 22.58 -36.30
N LEU A 22 22.53 21.44 -37.01
CA LEU A 22 21.73 20.24 -36.73
C LEU A 22 22.03 19.67 -35.34
N LEU A 23 23.30 19.64 -34.94
CA LEU A 23 23.71 19.18 -33.61
C LEU A 23 23.13 20.08 -32.50
N ALA A 24 23.23 21.40 -32.67
CA ALA A 24 22.67 22.37 -31.72
C ALA A 24 21.14 22.25 -31.62
N MET A 25 20.46 22.04 -32.76
CA MET A 25 19.01 21.83 -32.79
C MET A 25 18.61 20.53 -32.07
N GLY A 26 19.36 19.44 -32.28
CA GLY A 26 19.15 18.18 -31.57
C GLY A 26 19.34 18.33 -30.05
N LEU A 27 20.39 19.02 -29.63
CA LEU A 27 20.64 19.27 -28.21
C LEU A 27 19.55 20.15 -27.58
N ALA A 28 19.13 21.21 -28.28
CA ALA A 28 18.05 22.08 -27.83
C ALA A 28 16.71 21.34 -27.70
N SER A 29 16.43 20.40 -28.61
CA SER A 29 15.27 19.51 -28.53
C SER A 29 15.30 18.70 -27.24
N ILE A 30 16.40 17.98 -26.99
CA ILE A 30 16.58 17.15 -25.78
C ILE A 30 16.39 18.00 -24.52
N LEU A 31 17.03 19.16 -24.44
CA LEU A 31 16.92 20.03 -23.25
C LEU A 31 15.50 20.56 -23.02
N ARG A 32 14.68 20.70 -24.07
CA ARG A 32 13.29 21.17 -23.96
C ARG A 32 12.31 20.03 -23.66
N THR A 33 12.57 18.82 -24.15
CA THR A 33 11.63 17.69 -24.04
C THR A 33 11.99 16.72 -22.92
N THR A 34 13.21 16.75 -22.40
CA THR A 34 13.61 15.83 -21.34
C THR A 34 12.95 16.26 -20.04
N PRO A 35 12.00 15.47 -19.49
CA PRO A 35 11.51 15.73 -18.15
C PRO A 35 12.71 15.63 -17.20
N LEU A 36 12.91 16.65 -16.37
CA LEU A 36 13.91 16.61 -15.32
C LEU A 36 13.68 15.32 -14.52
N PRO A 37 14.70 14.46 -14.31
CA PRO A 37 14.55 13.33 -13.40
C PRO A 37 14.10 13.90 -12.06
N SER A 38 12.89 13.53 -11.64
CA SER A 38 12.34 13.96 -10.37
C SER A 38 13.33 13.55 -9.28
N ALA A 39 13.87 14.54 -8.56
CA ALA A 39 14.84 14.33 -7.48
C ALA A 39 14.25 13.55 -6.29
N SER A 40 12.98 13.16 -6.34
CA SER A 40 12.38 12.24 -5.39
C SER A 40 12.93 10.84 -5.65
N TRP A 41 13.99 10.51 -4.93
CA TRP A 41 14.29 9.12 -4.59
C TRP A 41 12.98 8.43 -4.16
N PRO A 42 12.67 7.20 -4.62
CA PRO A 42 11.49 6.51 -4.15
C PRO A 42 11.60 6.37 -2.63
N GLU A 43 10.67 7.01 -1.92
CA GLU A 43 10.56 6.88 -0.47
C GLU A 43 10.54 5.37 -0.16
N PRO A 44 11.45 4.85 0.70
CA PRO A 44 11.35 3.46 1.12
C PRO A 44 9.96 3.26 1.71
N ALA A 45 9.26 2.23 1.24
CA ALA A 45 7.92 1.92 1.73
C ALA A 45 7.98 1.85 3.26
N ARG A 46 7.21 2.70 3.95
CA ARG A 46 7.11 2.63 5.41
C ARG A 46 6.77 1.19 5.80
N PRO A 47 7.48 0.59 6.78
CA PRO A 47 7.11 -0.72 7.29
C PRO A 47 5.64 -0.67 7.69
N GLN A 48 4.81 -1.54 7.11
CA GLN A 48 3.42 -1.59 7.51
C GLN A 48 3.34 -2.12 8.95
N PRO A 49 2.57 -1.47 9.84
CA PRO A 49 2.34 -2.02 11.17
C PRO A 49 1.77 -3.43 11.04
N VAL A 50 2.45 -4.42 11.62
CA VAL A 50 1.92 -5.78 11.70
C VAL A 50 0.81 -5.75 12.73
N VAL A 51 -0.44 -5.80 12.28
CA VAL A 51 -1.60 -5.76 13.19
C VAL A 51 -1.69 -7.11 13.91
N PRO A 52 -1.48 -7.17 15.24
CA PRO A 52 -1.44 -8.45 15.95
C PRO A 52 -2.82 -9.12 15.91
N PRO A 53 -2.92 -10.46 15.73
CA PRO A 53 -4.22 -11.13 15.59
C PRO A 53 -5.13 -10.81 16.78
N ARG A 54 -6.43 -10.62 16.50
CA ARG A 54 -7.43 -10.29 17.52
C ARG A 54 -7.60 -11.48 18.48
N GLY A 55 -7.76 -11.21 19.77
CA GLY A 55 -7.86 -12.23 20.82
C GLY A 55 -9.04 -13.19 20.60
N ALA A 56 -8.91 -14.42 21.06
CA ALA A 56 -9.93 -15.46 20.94
C ALA A 56 -11.05 -15.31 21.97
N ILE A 57 -12.23 -15.85 21.66
CA ILE A 57 -13.35 -15.98 22.60
C ILE A 57 -13.55 -17.47 22.84
N TYR A 58 -13.56 -17.87 24.11
CA TYR A 58 -13.78 -19.24 24.56
C TYR A 58 -15.01 -19.31 25.46
N ALA A 59 -15.68 -20.46 25.44
CA ALA A 59 -16.65 -20.82 26.46
C ALA A 59 -15.96 -21.19 27.79
N ALA A 60 -16.76 -21.40 28.84
CA ALA A 60 -16.27 -21.75 30.19
C ALA A 60 -15.45 -23.05 30.21
N ASP A 61 -15.77 -23.97 29.31
CA ASP A 61 -15.09 -25.26 29.12
C ASP A 61 -13.83 -25.17 28.24
N GLY A 62 -13.50 -23.98 27.73
CA GLY A 62 -12.39 -23.75 26.81
C GLY A 62 -12.73 -23.97 25.33
N THR A 63 -13.98 -24.28 24.98
CA THR A 63 -14.40 -24.44 23.57
C THR A 63 -14.24 -23.11 22.82
N PRO A 64 -13.56 -23.07 21.65
CA PRO A 64 -13.37 -21.84 20.89
C PRO A 64 -14.67 -21.42 20.21
N LEU A 65 -15.11 -20.20 20.50
CA LEU A 65 -16.31 -19.57 19.94
C LEU A 65 -15.98 -18.55 18.85
N ALA A 66 -14.84 -17.86 18.95
CA ALA A 66 -14.32 -16.99 17.91
C ALA A 66 -12.78 -16.98 17.91
N LEU A 67 -12.16 -17.09 16.74
CA LEU A 67 -10.71 -17.16 16.55
C LEU A 67 -10.28 -16.21 15.44
N SER A 68 -9.05 -15.69 15.53
CA SER A 68 -8.42 -14.96 14.42
C SER A 68 -7.34 -15.81 13.78
N LEU A 69 -7.43 -15.99 12.48
CA LEU A 69 -6.41 -16.64 11.68
C LEU A 69 -5.20 -15.71 11.47
N GLN A 70 -4.07 -16.26 11.04
CA GLN A 70 -2.86 -15.47 10.77
C GLN A 70 -3.05 -14.46 9.63
N ASN A 71 -3.98 -14.72 8.71
CA ASN A 71 -4.38 -13.80 7.65
C ASN A 71 -5.25 -12.63 8.16
N GLY A 72 -5.56 -12.57 9.46
CA GLY A 72 -6.43 -11.57 10.08
C GLY A 72 -7.93 -11.86 9.96
N GLU A 73 -8.32 -12.95 9.31
CA GLU A 73 -9.72 -13.36 9.16
C GLU A 73 -10.28 -13.89 10.49
N ARG A 74 -11.53 -13.52 10.78
CA ARG A 74 -12.24 -13.93 12.00
C ARG A 74 -13.13 -15.13 11.70
N THR A 75 -12.91 -16.24 12.39
CA THR A 75 -13.67 -17.49 12.24
C THR A 75 -14.52 -17.76 13.47
N TYR A 76 -15.75 -18.24 13.25
CA TYR A 76 -16.73 -18.58 14.30
C TYR A 76 -17.07 -20.08 14.24
N PRO A 77 -16.32 -20.97 14.92
CA PRO A 77 -16.46 -22.42 14.78
C PRO A 77 -17.85 -22.96 15.11
N MET A 78 -18.54 -22.35 16.08
CA MET A 78 -19.88 -22.75 16.50
C MET A 78 -21.01 -22.05 15.72
N GLY A 79 -20.65 -21.14 14.80
CA GLY A 79 -21.58 -20.43 13.92
C GLY A 79 -22.81 -19.89 14.66
N ALA A 80 -23.99 -20.29 14.18
CA ALA A 80 -25.28 -19.82 14.71
C ALA A 80 -25.55 -20.22 16.17
N LEU A 81 -24.98 -21.32 16.66
CA LEU A 81 -25.24 -21.82 18.03
C LEU A 81 -24.81 -20.82 19.10
N ALA A 82 -23.69 -20.14 18.87
CA ALA A 82 -23.14 -19.14 19.77
C ALA A 82 -23.33 -17.70 19.24
N GLY A 83 -23.90 -17.53 18.03
CA GLY A 83 -23.90 -16.27 17.30
C GLY A 83 -24.65 -15.13 18.00
N GLN A 84 -25.70 -15.42 18.77
CA GLN A 84 -26.42 -14.38 19.52
C GLN A 84 -25.61 -13.83 20.70
N VAL A 85 -24.80 -14.67 21.35
CA VAL A 85 -23.99 -14.29 22.51
C VAL A 85 -22.67 -13.68 22.05
N VAL A 86 -21.94 -14.40 21.20
CA VAL A 86 -20.65 -13.97 20.65
C VAL A 86 -20.81 -12.71 19.82
N GLY A 87 -21.87 -12.67 19.00
CA GLY A 87 -22.10 -11.63 18.02
C GLY A 87 -21.22 -11.82 16.77
N TYR A 88 -20.98 -10.72 16.08
CA TYR A 88 -20.16 -10.68 14.88
C TYR A 88 -19.27 -9.45 14.91
N VAL A 89 -18.23 -9.47 14.09
CA VAL A 89 -17.52 -8.27 13.70
C VAL A 89 -17.28 -8.25 12.20
N LYS A 90 -17.56 -7.10 11.59
CA LYS A 90 -17.30 -6.82 10.18
C LYS A 90 -16.83 -5.38 10.03
N GLY A 91 -15.78 -5.17 9.25
CA GLY A 91 -15.20 -3.87 8.99
C GLY A 91 -13.69 -3.94 8.82
N LYS A 92 -13.09 -2.82 8.42
CA LYS A 92 -11.64 -2.72 8.26
C LYS A 92 -10.98 -2.48 9.61
N ARG A 93 -9.92 -3.25 9.87
CA ARG A 93 -9.09 -3.03 11.05
C ARG A 93 -8.08 -1.92 10.77
N ASP A 94 -8.03 -0.95 11.67
CA ASP A 94 -7.01 0.06 11.70
C ASP A 94 -5.66 -0.58 12.08
N PRO A 95 -4.63 -0.48 11.23
CA PRO A 95 -3.32 -1.05 11.51
C PRO A 95 -2.63 -0.44 12.73
N GLU A 96 -2.91 0.81 13.07
CA GLU A 96 -2.23 1.53 14.16
C GLU A 96 -2.90 1.27 15.51
N SER A 97 -4.24 1.33 15.56
CA SER A 97 -4.99 1.17 16.80
C SER A 97 -5.49 -0.26 17.05
N GLY A 98 -5.52 -1.11 16.01
CA GLY A 98 -6.10 -2.45 16.08
C GLY A 98 -7.63 -2.46 16.25
N HIS A 99 -8.27 -1.29 16.26
CA HIS A 99 -9.71 -1.14 16.30
C HIS A 99 -10.35 -1.34 14.94
N ILE A 100 -11.65 -1.64 14.95
CA ILE A 100 -12.38 -1.94 13.73
C ILE A 100 -13.19 -0.73 13.33
N ASN A 101 -12.77 -0.12 12.24
CA ASN A 101 -13.41 1.02 11.65
C ASN A 101 -14.68 0.55 10.95
N THR A 102 -15.80 0.98 11.52
CA THR A 102 -17.15 0.69 11.03
C THR A 102 -17.69 1.83 10.14
N ALA A 103 -17.02 2.98 10.14
CA ALA A 103 -17.45 4.16 9.41
C ALA A 103 -17.26 3.99 7.89
N GLY A 104 -18.34 4.17 7.13
CA GLY A 104 -18.31 4.20 5.66
C GLY A 104 -18.49 2.87 4.95
N GLU A 105 -18.65 1.75 5.67
CA GLU A 105 -18.97 0.45 5.09
C GLU A 105 -20.41 0.04 5.46
N PRO A 106 -21.32 -0.14 4.49
CA PRO A 106 -22.75 -0.35 4.76
C PRO A 106 -23.07 -1.65 5.50
N GLU A 107 -22.14 -2.61 5.53
CA GLU A 107 -22.27 -3.88 6.23
C GLU A 107 -21.28 -4.03 7.39
N ALA A 108 -20.52 -2.98 7.72
CA ALA A 108 -19.63 -3.04 8.87
C ALA A 108 -20.46 -2.88 10.16
N GLY A 109 -20.06 -3.62 11.18
CA GLY A 109 -20.75 -3.60 12.47
C GLY A 109 -20.12 -4.54 13.48
N GLN A 110 -20.54 -4.36 14.73
CA GLN A 110 -20.17 -5.20 15.86
C GLN A 110 -21.36 -5.44 16.77
N ALA A 111 -21.46 -6.67 17.29
CA ALA A 111 -22.51 -7.06 18.22
C ALA A 111 -21.98 -8.03 19.29
N GLY A 112 -22.79 -8.28 20.33
CA GLY A 112 -22.50 -9.28 21.35
C GLY A 112 -21.19 -9.03 22.11
N VAL A 113 -20.54 -10.13 22.49
CA VAL A 113 -19.25 -10.13 23.18
C VAL A 113 -18.15 -9.48 22.35
N GLU A 114 -18.18 -9.62 21.02
CA GLU A 114 -17.20 -8.97 20.13
C GLU A 114 -17.16 -7.45 20.34
N ARG A 115 -18.34 -6.82 20.49
CA ARG A 115 -18.44 -5.38 20.77
C ARG A 115 -18.09 -5.06 22.22
N ALA A 116 -18.63 -5.83 23.16
CA ALA A 116 -18.45 -5.57 24.59
C ALA A 116 -16.99 -5.67 25.03
N MET A 117 -16.22 -6.57 24.41
CA MET A 117 -14.82 -6.84 24.75
C MET A 117 -13.83 -6.33 23.69
N GLU A 118 -14.24 -5.43 22.78
CA GLU A 118 -13.41 -4.88 21.70
C GLU A 118 -12.05 -4.40 22.21
N GLY A 119 -12.02 -3.65 23.32
CA GLY A 119 -10.77 -3.12 23.88
C GLY A 119 -9.79 -4.18 24.38
N ARG A 120 -10.26 -5.39 24.70
CA ARG A 120 -9.41 -6.53 25.10
C ARG A 120 -9.04 -7.37 23.88
N LEU A 121 -10.02 -7.71 23.05
CA LEU A 121 -9.83 -8.50 21.84
C LEU A 121 -8.90 -7.78 20.83
N GLY A 122 -9.05 -6.47 20.67
CA GLY A 122 -8.23 -5.65 19.78
C GLY A 122 -6.74 -5.61 20.16
N ARG A 123 -6.43 -5.85 21.44
CA ARG A 123 -5.06 -5.96 21.99
C ARG A 123 -4.55 -7.41 22.07
N ALA A 124 -5.11 -8.30 21.26
CA ALA A 124 -4.80 -9.73 21.27
C ALA A 124 -5.07 -10.44 22.61
N GLY A 125 -5.97 -9.89 23.45
CA GLY A 125 -6.34 -10.48 24.72
C GLY A 125 -7.53 -11.43 24.58
N ASP A 126 -7.36 -12.67 25.02
CA ASP A 126 -8.40 -13.69 24.99
C ASP A 126 -9.49 -13.45 26.05
N VAL A 127 -10.71 -13.86 25.73
CA VAL A 127 -11.92 -13.74 26.57
C VAL A 127 -12.50 -15.11 26.83
N TYR A 128 -12.85 -15.38 28.09
CA TYR A 128 -13.54 -16.59 28.51
C TYR A 128 -14.93 -16.21 29.02
N LEU A 129 -15.96 -16.86 28.49
CA LEU A 129 -17.33 -16.70 28.96
C LEU A 129 -17.51 -17.58 30.20
N THR A 130 -18.00 -16.99 31.29
CA THR A 130 -18.27 -17.67 32.58
C THR A 130 -19.75 -17.73 32.86
#